data_AF-A0A091QKY0-F1
#
_entry.id   AF-A0A091QKY0-F1
#
_cell.length_a   1.000
_cell.length_b   1.000
_cell.length_c   1.000
_cell.angle_alpha   90.00
_cell.angle_beta   90.00
_cell.angle_gamma   90.00
#
_symmetry.space_group_name_H-M   'P 1'
#
loop_
_entity.id
_entity.type
_entity.pdbx_description
1 polymer ?
#
loop_
_entity_poly.entity_id
_entity_poly.type
_entity_poly.pdbx_seq_one_letter_code
_entity_poly.pdbx_strand_id
1 'polypeptide(L)'
;ESDVKQLWLQLRKDEPHLLSDFEEFLVRIFSQLQEADNEKKELECALKKKIAAYDEEIQHLYEEMEQQIKKEKEQFLLKDTERFQSYSQELECKLLSKEQELEQLVQKQKRLEQQCTELLSGKEETKVENTKLKLTNQELLRDLEKTSHELSLAQQQLQVLHEEASRLQEEKEMEVYRVTETLQREKSGLLKQLDFLR
;
A
#
# COMPACT_ATOMS: atom_id res chain seq x y z
N GLU A 1 -44.94 -78.32 60.80
CA GLU A 1 -44.30 -79.18 61.84
C GLU A 1 -45.28 -79.98 62.68
N SER A 2 -46.41 -79.40 63.12
CA SER A 2 -47.44 -80.11 63.91
C SER A 2 -48.00 -81.33 63.18
N ASP A 3 -48.28 -81.20 61.88
CA ASP A 3 -49.00 -82.23 61.11
C ASP A 3 -48.12 -83.46 60.81
N VAL A 4 -46.83 -83.27 60.53
CA VAL A 4 -45.87 -84.36 60.30
C VAL A 4 -45.65 -85.18 61.57
N LYS A 5 -45.57 -84.51 62.73
CA LYS A 5 -45.47 -85.16 64.05
C LYS A 5 -46.75 -85.91 64.41
N GLN A 6 -47.92 -85.36 64.07
CA GLN A 6 -49.21 -86.04 64.26
C GLN A 6 -49.36 -87.26 63.35
N LEU A 7 -48.98 -87.15 62.08
CA LEU A 7 -49.02 -88.26 61.11
C LEU A 7 -48.07 -89.40 61.54
N TRP A 8 -46.87 -89.07 62.01
CA TRP A 8 -45.91 -90.04 62.58
C TRP A 8 -46.49 -90.80 63.79
N LEU A 9 -47.19 -90.10 64.69
CA LEU A 9 -47.83 -90.71 65.87
C LEU A 9 -49.01 -91.62 65.49
N GLN A 10 -49.77 -91.29 64.44
CA GLN A 10 -50.87 -92.11 63.92
C GLN A 10 -50.35 -93.36 63.18
N LEU A 11 -49.40 -93.21 62.26
CA LEU A 11 -48.78 -94.34 61.55
C LEU A 11 -48.15 -95.34 62.52
N ARG A 12 -47.55 -94.87 63.62
CA ARG A 12 -46.97 -95.75 64.64
C ARG A 12 -47.99 -96.60 65.41
N LYS A 13 -49.23 -96.14 65.54
CA LYS A 13 -50.31 -96.85 66.26
C LYS A 13 -51.08 -97.80 65.35
N ASP A 14 -51.45 -97.32 64.17
CA ASP A 14 -52.43 -97.99 63.31
C ASP A 14 -51.75 -98.89 62.26
N GLU A 15 -50.64 -98.46 61.66
CA GLU A 15 -49.90 -99.22 60.63
C GLU A 15 -48.36 -99.06 60.76
N PRO A 16 -47.73 -99.73 61.74
CA PRO A 16 -46.32 -99.52 62.08
C PRO A 16 -45.32 -99.97 60.99
N HIS A 17 -45.75 -100.79 60.04
CA HIS A 17 -44.92 -101.26 58.92
C HIS A 17 -44.64 -100.15 57.88
N LEU A 18 -45.47 -99.11 57.82
CA LEU A 18 -45.33 -97.98 56.89
C LEU A 18 -44.44 -96.83 57.41
N LEU A 19 -43.96 -96.91 58.66
CA LEU A 19 -43.08 -95.89 59.24
C LEU A 19 -41.75 -95.76 58.49
N SER A 20 -41.18 -96.88 58.02
CA SER A 20 -39.93 -96.90 57.25
C SER A 20 -40.10 -96.14 55.93
N ASP A 21 -41.20 -96.40 55.22
CA ASP A 21 -41.52 -95.74 53.95
C ASP A 21 -41.76 -94.24 54.16
N PHE A 22 -42.39 -93.86 55.28
CA PHE A 22 -42.61 -92.46 55.64
C PHE A 22 -41.32 -91.74 56.00
N GLU A 23 -40.39 -92.38 56.73
CA GLU A 23 -39.07 -91.84 57.03
C GLU A 23 -38.23 -91.67 55.76
N GLU A 24 -38.22 -92.66 54.86
CA GLU A 24 -37.56 -92.57 53.56
C GLU A 24 -38.15 -91.44 52.70
N PHE A 25 -39.47 -91.28 52.72
CA PHE A 25 -40.15 -90.17 52.05
C PHE A 25 -39.72 -88.81 52.61
N LEU A 26 -39.68 -88.65 53.95
CA LEU A 26 -39.22 -87.41 54.58
C LEU A 26 -37.76 -87.11 54.23
N VAL A 27 -36.87 -88.11 54.29
CA VAL A 27 -35.47 -87.96 53.89
C VAL A 27 -35.39 -87.44 52.45
N ARG A 28 -36.15 -88.05 51.52
CA ARG A 28 -36.18 -87.63 50.12
C ARG A 28 -36.68 -86.19 49.94
N ILE A 29 -37.74 -85.80 50.66
CA ILE A 29 -38.27 -84.43 50.61
C ILE A 29 -37.26 -83.42 51.20
N PHE A 30 -36.60 -83.75 52.31
CA PHE A 30 -35.56 -82.90 52.89
C PHE A 30 -34.35 -82.75 51.96
N SER A 31 -33.92 -83.84 51.31
CA SER A 31 -32.86 -83.79 50.29
C SER A 31 -33.27 -82.89 49.12
N GLN A 32 -34.49 -83.04 48.59
CA GLN A 32 -34.99 -82.19 47.51
C GLN A 32 -35.09 -80.70 47.91
N LEU A 33 -35.51 -80.41 49.14
CA LEU A 33 -35.56 -79.05 49.67
C LEU A 33 -34.16 -78.44 49.79
N GLN A 34 -33.19 -79.23 50.24
CA GLN A 34 -31.79 -78.81 50.37
C GLN A 34 -31.14 -78.60 49.00
N GLU A 35 -31.40 -79.48 48.03
CA GLU A 35 -30.97 -79.33 46.64
C GLU A 35 -31.51 -78.03 46.03
N ALA A 36 -32.83 -77.77 46.17
CA ALA A 36 -33.44 -76.53 45.67
C ALA A 36 -32.87 -75.26 46.33
N ASP A 37 -32.56 -75.29 47.64
CA ASP A 37 -31.91 -74.17 48.33
C ASP A 37 -30.47 -73.93 47.84
N ASN A 38 -29.73 -75.01 47.56
CA ASN A 38 -28.40 -74.91 46.97
C ASN A 38 -28.46 -74.35 45.54
N GLU A 39 -29.35 -74.86 44.69
CA GLU A 39 -29.58 -74.35 43.33
C GLU A 39 -29.95 -72.86 43.34
N LYS A 40 -30.84 -72.45 44.25
CA LYS A 40 -31.18 -71.03 44.44
C LYS A 40 -29.93 -70.19 44.76
N LYS A 41 -29.07 -70.63 45.68
CA LYS A 41 -27.84 -69.90 46.03
C LYS A 41 -26.86 -69.82 44.87
N GLU A 42 -26.73 -70.89 44.08
CA GLU A 42 -25.91 -70.91 42.87
C GLU A 42 -26.42 -69.92 41.83
N LEU A 43 -27.74 -69.88 41.59
CA LEU A 43 -28.38 -68.92 40.69
C LEU A 43 -28.19 -67.48 41.18
N GLU A 44 -28.38 -67.20 42.47
CA GLU A 44 -28.12 -65.88 43.05
C GLU A 44 -26.66 -65.44 42.89
N CYS A 45 -25.72 -66.37 43.07
CA CYS A 45 -24.29 -66.13 42.86
C CYS A 45 -23.98 -65.82 41.39
N ALA A 46 -24.53 -66.61 40.46
CA ALA A 46 -24.38 -66.39 39.02
C ALA A 46 -24.97 -65.04 38.59
N LEU A 47 -26.13 -64.66 39.14
CA LEU A 47 -26.79 -63.39 38.85
C LEU A 47 -25.96 -62.20 39.36
N LYS A 48 -25.43 -62.28 40.59
CA LYS A 48 -24.52 -61.25 41.14
C LYS A 48 -23.27 -61.07 40.28
N LYS A 49 -22.66 -62.18 39.82
CA LYS A 49 -21.50 -62.12 38.91
C LYS A 49 -21.85 -61.46 37.59
N LYS A 50 -23.03 -61.76 37.02
CA LYS A 50 -23.49 -61.09 35.80
C LYS A 50 -23.73 -59.61 35.99
N ILE A 51 -24.34 -59.20 37.09
CA ILE A 51 -24.54 -57.77 37.39
C ILE A 51 -23.19 -57.06 37.49
N ALA A 52 -22.23 -57.61 38.24
CA ALA A 52 -20.90 -57.02 38.35
C ALA A 52 -20.18 -56.91 37.00
N ALA A 53 -20.27 -57.94 36.14
CA ALA A 53 -19.69 -57.91 34.80
C ALA A 53 -20.34 -56.83 33.91
N TYR A 54 -21.67 -56.66 34.00
CA TYR A 54 -22.36 -55.59 33.28
C TYR A 54 -21.99 -54.21 33.82
N ASP A 55 -21.85 -54.05 35.13
CA ASP A 55 -21.43 -52.78 35.75
C ASP A 55 -20.01 -52.40 35.29
N GLU A 56 -19.09 -53.36 35.23
CA GLU A 56 -17.73 -53.17 34.69
C GLU A 56 -17.74 -52.80 33.20
N GLU A 57 -18.53 -53.50 32.38
CA GLU A 57 -18.67 -53.20 30.95
C GLU A 57 -19.25 -51.80 30.71
N ILE A 58 -20.26 -51.41 31.49
CA ILE A 58 -20.85 -50.07 31.43
C ILE A 58 -19.80 -49.02 31.80
N GLN A 59 -19.03 -49.23 32.88
CA GLN A 59 -17.97 -48.30 33.28
C GLN A 59 -16.92 -48.14 32.19
N HIS A 60 -16.44 -49.25 31.61
CA HIS A 60 -15.49 -49.21 30.50
C HIS A 60 -16.04 -48.44 29.29
N LEU A 61 -17.30 -48.65 28.91
CA LEU A 61 -17.91 -47.89 27.82
C LEU A 61 -17.96 -46.38 28.10
N TYR A 62 -18.27 -45.98 29.35
CA TYR A 62 -18.27 -44.57 29.72
C TYR A 62 -16.87 -43.95 29.65
N GLU A 63 -15.86 -44.65 30.14
CA GLU A 63 -14.47 -44.21 30.09
C GLU A 63 -13.98 -44.06 28.64
N GLU A 64 -14.26 -45.03 27.78
CA GLU A 64 -13.91 -44.98 26.36
C GLU A 64 -14.58 -43.80 25.67
N MET A 65 -15.88 -43.59 25.93
CA MET A 65 -16.64 -42.48 25.35
C MET A 65 -16.09 -41.12 25.83
N GLU A 66 -15.77 -40.98 27.11
CA GLU A 66 -15.19 -39.75 27.65
C GLU A 66 -13.82 -39.45 27.03
N GLN A 67 -12.97 -40.47 26.88
CA GLN A 67 -11.68 -40.34 26.21
C GLN A 67 -11.84 -39.94 24.73
N GLN A 68 -12.82 -40.52 24.03
CA GLN A 68 -13.08 -40.17 22.64
C GLN A 68 -13.56 -38.71 22.51
N ILE A 69 -14.54 -38.30 23.31
CA ILE A 69 -15.03 -36.92 23.35
C ILE A 69 -13.87 -35.94 23.62
N LYS A 70 -12.99 -36.28 24.55
CA LYS A 70 -11.82 -35.44 24.88
C LYS A 70 -10.86 -35.31 23.70
N LYS A 71 -10.51 -36.43 23.06
CA LYS A 71 -9.61 -36.45 21.89
C LYS A 71 -10.20 -35.66 20.72
N GLU A 72 -11.49 -35.84 20.42
CA GLU A 72 -12.15 -35.12 19.33
C GLU A 72 -12.20 -33.61 19.60
N LYS A 73 -12.48 -33.19 20.85
CA LYS A 73 -12.42 -31.77 21.25
C LYS A 73 -11.03 -31.19 21.09
N GLU A 74 -10.00 -31.88 21.56
CA GLU A 74 -8.61 -31.43 21.43
C GLU A 74 -8.17 -31.31 19.97
N GLN A 75 -8.51 -32.30 19.14
CA GLN A 75 -8.21 -32.27 17.70
C GLN A 75 -8.96 -31.14 16.98
N PHE A 76 -10.22 -30.89 17.33
CA PHE A 76 -10.99 -29.80 16.76
C PHE A 76 -10.36 -28.44 17.09
N LEU A 77 -10.01 -28.22 18.37
CA LEU A 77 -9.37 -26.97 18.82
C LEU A 77 -8.01 -26.74 18.15
N LEU A 78 -7.21 -27.81 17.99
CA LEU A 78 -5.91 -27.72 17.33
C LEU A 78 -6.07 -27.31 15.86
N LYS A 79 -6.97 -27.98 15.12
CA LYS A 79 -7.26 -27.63 13.72
C LYS A 79 -7.80 -26.21 13.56
N ASP A 80 -8.68 -25.77 14.46
CA ASP A 80 -9.23 -24.42 14.41
C ASP A 80 -8.14 -23.37 14.67
N THR A 81 -7.27 -23.63 15.66
CA THR A 81 -6.13 -22.78 15.98
C THR A 81 -5.14 -22.70 14.82
N GLU A 82 -4.78 -23.83 14.20
CA GLU A 82 -3.88 -23.88 13.04
C GLU A 82 -4.47 -23.10 11.86
N ARG A 83 -5.78 -23.25 11.60
CA ARG A 83 -6.47 -22.53 10.54
C ARG A 83 -6.48 -21.03 10.80
N PHE A 84 -6.78 -20.63 12.03
CA PHE A 84 -6.76 -19.22 12.44
C PHE A 84 -5.36 -18.61 12.32
N GLN A 85 -4.33 -19.32 12.80
CA GLN A 85 -2.94 -18.87 12.69
C GLN A 85 -2.50 -18.72 11.23
N SER A 86 -2.80 -19.72 10.37
CA SER A 86 -2.48 -19.65 8.95
C SER A 86 -3.14 -18.46 8.27
N TYR A 87 -4.42 -18.21 8.58
CA TYR A 87 -5.17 -17.07 8.04
C TYR A 87 -4.62 -15.73 8.55
N SER A 88 -4.28 -15.64 9.85
CA SER A 88 -3.68 -14.46 10.45
C SER A 88 -2.33 -14.12 9.79
N GLN A 89 -1.46 -15.12 9.60
CA GLN A 89 -0.17 -14.95 8.93
C GLN A 89 -0.33 -14.50 7.47
N GLU A 90 -1.30 -15.06 6.74
CA GLU A 90 -1.58 -14.62 5.37
C GLU A 90 -2.02 -13.15 5.32
N LEU A 91 -2.88 -12.74 6.26
CA LEU A 91 -3.31 -11.34 6.39
C LEU A 91 -2.17 -10.41 6.77
N GLU A 92 -1.31 -10.80 7.71
CA GLU A 92 -0.11 -10.04 8.09
C GLU A 92 0.83 -9.85 6.91
N CYS A 93 1.11 -10.90 6.13
CA CYS A 93 1.92 -10.81 4.92
C CYS A 93 1.31 -9.86 3.88
N LYS A 94 -0.01 -9.93 3.67
CA LYS A 94 -0.72 -9.00 2.77
C LYS A 94 -0.65 -7.57 3.26
N LEU A 95 -0.80 -7.35 4.57
CA LEU A 95 -0.73 -6.04 5.20
C LEU A 95 0.67 -5.43 5.04
N LEU A 96 1.72 -6.19 5.32
CA LEU A 96 3.11 -5.76 5.11
C LEU A 96 3.39 -5.40 3.65
N SER A 97 2.90 -6.20 2.69
CA SER A 97 3.02 -5.87 1.27
C SER A 97 2.33 -4.55 0.93
N LYS A 98 1.14 -4.31 1.49
CA LYS A 98 0.40 -3.05 1.28
C LYS A 98 1.07 -1.85 1.94
N GLU A 99 1.65 -2.01 3.11
CA GLU A 99 2.45 -0.96 3.76
C GLU A 99 3.67 -0.57 2.91
N GLN A 100 4.37 -1.56 2.34
CA GLN A 100 5.49 -1.29 1.43
C GLN A 100 5.05 -0.58 0.14
N GLU A 101 3.94 -1.01 -0.47
CA GLU A 101 3.37 -0.33 -1.64
C GLU A 101 3.01 1.13 -1.30
N LEU A 102 2.41 1.38 -0.14
CA LEU A 102 2.06 2.73 0.33
C LEU A 102 3.32 3.59 0.52
N GLU A 103 4.37 3.05 1.12
CA GLU A 103 5.62 3.79 1.31
C GLU A 103 6.26 4.19 -0.02
N GLN A 104 6.26 3.29 -1.02
CA GLN A 104 6.71 3.59 -2.37
C GLN A 104 5.88 4.70 -3.03
N LEU A 105 4.55 4.66 -2.87
CA LEU A 105 3.66 5.70 -3.39
C LEU A 105 3.93 7.06 -2.72
N VAL A 106 4.13 7.10 -1.41
CA VAL A 106 4.49 8.32 -0.68
C VAL A 106 5.82 8.89 -1.17
N GLN A 107 6.83 8.05 -1.39
CA GLN A 107 8.11 8.50 -1.95
C GLN A 107 7.94 9.07 -3.36
N LYS A 108 7.14 8.42 -4.21
CA LYS A 108 6.85 8.91 -5.56
C LYS A 108 6.09 10.24 -5.52
N GLN A 109 5.11 10.39 -4.63
CA GLN A 109 4.39 11.63 -4.43
C GLN A 109 5.33 12.77 -4.04
N LYS A 110 6.21 12.56 -3.05
CA LYS A 110 7.20 13.56 -2.63
C LYS A 110 8.10 14.03 -3.78
N ARG A 111 8.58 13.09 -4.62
CA ARG A 111 9.39 13.43 -5.80
C ARG A 111 8.61 14.27 -6.82
N LEU A 112 7.35 13.92 -7.06
CA LEU A 112 6.50 14.67 -7.98
C LEU A 112 6.18 16.06 -7.45
N GLU A 113 5.89 16.19 -6.15
CA GLU A 113 5.67 17.49 -5.50
C GLU A 113 6.92 18.38 -5.62
N GLN A 114 8.10 17.82 -5.38
CA GLN A 114 9.37 18.54 -5.58
C GLN A 114 9.53 19.02 -7.04
N GLN A 115 9.32 18.14 -8.02
CA GLN A 115 9.38 18.52 -9.44
C GLN A 115 8.37 19.62 -9.79
N CYS A 116 7.15 19.56 -9.26
CA CYS A 116 6.17 20.62 -9.44
C CYS A 116 6.65 21.96 -8.86
N THR A 117 7.26 21.95 -7.66
CA THR A 117 7.80 23.18 -7.07
C THR A 117 8.95 23.78 -7.88
N GLU A 118 9.87 22.95 -8.38
CA GLU A 118 11.00 23.38 -9.21
C GLU A 118 10.54 23.94 -10.56
N LEU A 119 9.53 23.32 -11.19
CA LEU A 119 8.95 23.84 -12.43
C LEU A 119 8.24 25.18 -12.21
N LEU A 120 7.54 25.35 -11.08
CA LEU A 120 6.89 26.60 -10.73
C LEU A 120 7.92 27.72 -10.48
N SER A 121 9.01 27.45 -9.76
CA SER A 121 10.07 28.43 -9.54
C SER A 121 10.76 28.81 -10.85
N GLY A 122 11.13 27.83 -11.68
CA GLY A 122 11.76 28.08 -12.98
C GLY A 122 10.86 28.86 -13.95
N LYS A 123 9.54 28.63 -13.89
CA LYS A 123 8.56 29.41 -14.65
C LYS A 123 8.54 30.88 -14.21
N GLU A 124 8.56 31.16 -12.90
CA GLU A 124 8.57 32.54 -12.40
C GLU A 124 9.91 33.23 -12.72
N GLU A 125 11.04 32.53 -12.60
CA GLU A 125 12.36 33.04 -13.02
C GLU A 125 12.37 33.42 -14.50
N THR A 126 11.89 32.53 -15.37
CA THR A 126 11.80 32.78 -16.82
C THR A 126 10.90 33.98 -17.12
N LYS A 127 9.78 34.13 -16.39
CA LYS A 127 8.87 35.27 -16.53
C LYS A 127 9.55 36.57 -16.13
N VAL A 128 10.27 36.59 -15.01
CA VAL A 128 11.05 37.76 -14.57
C VAL A 128 12.12 38.12 -15.62
N GLU A 129 12.89 37.14 -16.11
CA GLU A 129 13.90 37.38 -17.14
C GLU A 129 13.28 37.91 -18.44
N ASN A 130 12.14 37.35 -18.88
CA ASN A 130 11.41 37.85 -20.04
C ASN A 130 10.97 39.30 -19.88
N THR A 131 10.50 39.70 -18.68
CA THR A 131 10.15 41.10 -18.42
C THR A 131 11.37 42.03 -18.47
N LYS A 132 12.51 41.60 -17.92
CA LYS A 132 13.77 42.36 -17.99
C LYS A 132 14.22 42.54 -19.44
N LEU A 133 14.23 41.46 -20.23
CA LEU A 133 14.60 41.51 -21.65
C LEU A 133 13.67 42.41 -22.46
N LYS A 134 12.36 42.43 -22.15
CA LYS A 134 11.41 43.36 -22.79
C LYS A 134 11.74 44.81 -22.46
N LEU A 135 12.07 45.12 -21.21
CA LEU A 135 12.45 46.47 -20.80
C LEU A 135 13.75 46.92 -21.47
N THR A 136 14.80 46.09 -21.45
CA THR A 136 16.08 46.43 -22.10
C THR A 136 15.92 46.59 -23.61
N ASN A 137 15.09 45.77 -24.26
CA ASN A 137 14.80 45.91 -25.69
C ASN A 137 14.07 47.24 -25.99
N GLN A 138 13.13 47.65 -25.13
CA GLN A 138 12.47 48.97 -25.25
C GLN A 138 13.45 50.13 -25.06
N GLU A 139 14.39 50.02 -24.11
CA GLU A 139 15.43 51.02 -23.88
C GLU A 139 16.37 51.13 -25.10
N LEU A 140 16.84 49.99 -25.61
CA LEU A 140 17.69 49.93 -26.80
C LEU A 140 16.99 50.51 -28.04
N LEU A 141 15.68 50.25 -28.22
CA LEU A 141 14.90 50.85 -29.31
C LEU A 141 14.84 52.38 -29.18
N ARG A 142 14.59 52.91 -27.97
CA ARG A 142 14.59 54.36 -27.73
C ARG A 142 15.95 54.98 -28.01
N ASP A 143 17.03 54.33 -27.61
CA ASP A 143 18.38 54.85 -27.84
C ASP A 143 18.78 54.75 -29.32
N LEU A 144 18.32 53.71 -30.03
CA LEU A 144 18.46 53.62 -31.48
C LEU A 144 17.69 54.75 -32.20
N GLU A 145 16.47 55.04 -31.78
CA GLU A 145 15.67 56.15 -32.32
C GLU A 145 16.36 57.51 -32.09
N LYS A 146 16.86 57.76 -30.88
CA LYS A 146 17.62 58.98 -30.55
C LYS A 146 18.86 59.11 -31.41
N THR A 147 19.69 58.07 -31.46
CA THR A 147 20.95 58.10 -32.23
C THR A 147 20.69 58.22 -33.74
N SER A 148 19.63 57.61 -34.26
CA SER A 148 19.19 57.79 -35.64
C SER A 148 18.76 59.22 -35.92
N HIS A 149 18.03 59.86 -34.99
CA HIS A 149 17.63 61.26 -35.11
C HIS A 149 18.85 62.20 -35.08
N GLU A 150 19.75 62.01 -34.11
CA GLU A 150 21.01 62.76 -34.00
C GLU A 150 21.88 62.61 -35.26
N LEU A 151 21.98 61.39 -35.81
CA LEU A 151 22.69 61.14 -37.06
C LEU A 151 22.05 61.88 -38.23
N SER A 152 20.72 61.91 -38.32
CA SER A 152 20.00 62.64 -39.36
C SER A 152 20.26 64.15 -39.28
N LEU A 153 20.25 64.72 -38.07
CA LEU A 153 20.59 66.13 -37.86
C LEU A 153 22.03 66.43 -38.25
N ALA A 154 22.99 65.58 -37.87
CA ALA A 154 24.39 65.74 -38.26
C ALA A 154 24.59 65.64 -39.79
N GLN A 155 23.88 64.73 -40.46
CA GLN A 155 23.88 64.63 -41.92
C GLN A 155 23.34 65.90 -42.59
N GLN A 156 22.24 66.47 -42.07
CA GLN A 156 21.69 67.75 -42.56
C GLN A 156 22.68 68.90 -42.37
N GLN A 157 23.33 68.99 -41.21
CA GLN A 157 24.35 70.01 -40.95
C GLN A 157 25.56 69.88 -41.90
N LEU A 158 26.03 68.66 -42.15
CA LEU A 158 27.08 68.40 -43.12
C LEU A 158 26.67 68.82 -44.53
N GLN A 159 25.41 68.60 -44.92
CA GLN A 159 24.89 69.05 -46.21
C GLN A 159 24.95 70.57 -46.35
N VAL A 160 24.49 71.31 -45.32
CA VAL A 160 24.55 72.79 -45.32
C VAL A 160 25.98 73.28 -45.43
N LEU A 161 26.91 72.74 -44.63
CA LEU A 161 28.33 73.11 -44.69
C LEU A 161 28.95 72.79 -46.05
N HIS A 162 28.53 71.70 -46.70
CA HIS A 162 28.99 71.35 -48.04
C HIS A 162 28.48 72.35 -49.10
N GLU A 163 27.21 72.74 -49.03
CA GLU A 163 26.61 73.76 -49.90
C GLU A 163 27.32 75.12 -49.72
N GLU A 164 27.60 75.52 -48.47
CA GLU A 164 28.36 76.74 -48.16
C GLU A 164 29.80 76.69 -48.68
N ALA A 165 30.50 75.56 -48.50
CA ALA A 165 31.86 75.37 -49.01
C ALA A 165 31.90 75.44 -50.54
N SER A 166 30.92 74.85 -51.22
CA SER A 166 30.76 74.94 -52.69
C SER A 166 30.50 76.37 -53.14
N ARG A 167 29.61 77.11 -52.46
CA ARG A 167 29.36 78.54 -52.77
C ARG A 167 30.61 79.40 -52.59
N LEU A 168 31.32 79.24 -51.48
CA LEU A 168 32.58 79.96 -51.23
C LEU A 168 33.65 79.63 -52.26
N GLN A 169 33.69 78.37 -52.73
CA GLN A 169 34.60 77.96 -53.80
C GLN A 169 34.23 78.63 -55.14
N GLU A 170 32.96 78.68 -55.51
CA GLU A 170 32.48 79.41 -56.69
C GLU A 170 32.80 80.91 -56.61
N GLU A 171 32.52 81.55 -55.46
CA GLU A 171 32.85 82.96 -55.21
C GLU A 171 34.36 83.22 -55.35
N LYS A 172 35.19 82.33 -54.80
CA LYS A 172 36.65 82.40 -54.93
C LYS A 172 37.09 82.24 -56.38
N GLU A 173 36.51 81.32 -57.13
CA GLU A 173 36.81 81.13 -58.55
C GLU A 173 36.44 82.37 -59.38
N MET A 174 35.27 82.97 -59.11
CA MET A 174 34.84 84.23 -59.74
C MET A 174 35.76 85.41 -59.39
N GLU A 175 36.22 85.50 -58.13
CA GLU A 175 37.19 86.50 -57.70
C GLU A 175 38.54 86.33 -58.39
N VAL A 176 39.05 85.09 -58.44
CA VAL A 176 40.28 84.76 -59.17
C VAL A 176 40.14 85.13 -60.65
N TYR A 177 38.99 84.84 -61.27
CA TYR A 177 38.71 85.24 -62.65
C TYR A 177 38.70 86.76 -62.82
N ARG A 178 38.05 87.50 -61.92
CA ARG A 178 38.02 88.97 -61.93
C ARG A 178 39.41 89.58 -61.82
N VAL A 179 40.21 89.11 -60.85
CA VAL A 179 41.59 89.58 -60.61
C VAL A 179 42.47 89.27 -61.82
N THR A 180 42.39 88.06 -62.37
CA THR A 180 43.15 87.69 -63.57
C THR A 180 42.75 88.52 -64.79
N GLU A 181 41.47 88.83 -64.97
CA GLU A 181 40.98 89.71 -66.03
C GLU A 181 41.48 91.15 -65.85
N THR A 182 41.43 91.71 -64.64
CA THR A 182 41.98 93.05 -64.36
C THR A 182 43.50 93.10 -64.60
N LEU A 183 44.24 92.08 -64.16
CA LEU A 183 45.67 91.96 -64.42
C LEU A 183 45.98 91.84 -65.91
N GLN A 184 45.14 91.15 -66.69
CA GLN A 184 45.26 91.11 -68.15
C GLN A 184 45.01 92.48 -68.80
N ARG A 185 43.98 93.21 -68.36
CA ARG A 185 43.71 94.57 -68.82
C ARG A 185 44.87 95.50 -68.48
N GLU A 186 45.40 95.46 -67.26
CA GLU A 186 46.57 96.23 -66.85
C GLU A 186 47.82 95.86 -67.66
N LYS A 187 48.11 94.56 -67.83
CA LYS A 187 49.22 94.08 -68.68
C LYS A 187 49.10 94.62 -70.10
N SER A 188 47.92 94.55 -70.70
CA SER A 188 47.69 95.08 -72.05
C SER A 188 47.78 96.61 -72.11
N GLY A 189 47.34 97.33 -71.06
CA GLY A 189 47.51 98.77 -70.92
C GLY A 189 48.98 99.19 -70.78
N LEU A 190 49.76 98.47 -69.96
CA LEU A 190 51.20 98.66 -69.80
C LEU A 190 51.95 98.37 -71.10
N LEU A 191 51.58 97.31 -71.83
CA LEU A 191 52.15 97.01 -73.15
C LEU A 191 51.91 98.17 -74.14
N LYS A 192 50.69 98.72 -74.19
CA LYS A 192 50.40 99.91 -75.01
C LYS A 192 51.23 101.13 -74.60
N GLN A 193 51.44 101.35 -73.30
CA GLN A 193 52.31 102.43 -72.82
C GLN A 193 53.78 102.20 -73.20
N LEU A 194 54.24 100.96 -73.22
CA LEU A 194 55.56 100.57 -73.70
C LEU A 194 55.71 100.80 -75.21
N ASP A 195 54.64 100.60 -75.99
CA ASP A 195 54.59 100.91 -77.42
C ASP A 195 54.59 102.42 -77.71
N PHE A 196 54.14 103.28 -76.78
CA PHE A 196 54.27 104.75 -76.88
C PHE A 196 55.65 105.28 -76.46
N LEU A 197 56.47 104.45 -75.81
CA LEU A 197 57.84 104.78 -75.38
C LEU A 197 58.91 104.21 -76.33
N ARG A 198 58.48 103.65 -77.47
CA ARG A 198 59.29 103.25 -78.63
C ARG A 198 59.11 104.25 -79.76
#